data_AF-A0A1Q9PG25-F1
#
_entry.id   AF-A0A1Q9PG25-F1
#
_cell.length_a   1.000
_cell.length_b   1.000
_cell.length_c   1.000
_cell.angle_alpha   90.00
_cell.angle_beta   90.00
_cell.angle_gamma   90.00
#
_symmetry.space_group_name_H-M   'P 1'
#
loop_
_entity.id
_entity.type
_entity.pdbx_description
1 polymer ?
#
loop_
_entity_poly.entity_id
_entity_poly.type
_entity_poly.pdbx_seq_one_letter_code
_entity_poly.pdbx_strand_id
1 'polypeptide(L)'
;MQGGIPTLSELFGFGDDGGGVTEETIFFSMLTQIKGFGFNGSVLMDAESYTVNPAQPKLTPAISTPLTAGVDELQMEFGTGLSIAMNHSYFLDEDETVKSHKTDWMPLQAINLLEHLGIDAGYFFLPFLPFYTTVSSWFESDFQSAKDGTATPDADEWGGTMFAPIMTLPLGRGKIVMIGDPDVFINKWIEQTSENDNAQFTINLFNYLTEDINATDTKAVPIIFDEGHAHQKFYSATVYSMVLMRFITEMSMFPLYAPFMPIILAILGYRLIPKKTRLTPILWTKYRGEKGRSRFEREIRRIVDTGAYSEAVGLLYRTLMRGLRKMTKESMSSPEEIAGYFSERDTSLRQKDLLETLIRIEAYLAKPRVLPEHMFMKYMAFIKGLIDRLPEV
;
A
#
# COMPACT_ATOMS: atom_id res chain seq x y z
N MET A 1 3.67 45.38 -1.49
CA MET A 1 4.70 44.71 -0.67
C MET A 1 5.44 43.76 -1.58
N GLN A 2 6.73 43.99 -1.81
CA GLN A 2 7.59 43.05 -2.55
C GLN A 2 7.96 41.92 -1.58
N GLY A 3 7.22 40.82 -1.61
CA GLY A 3 7.67 39.58 -0.99
C GLY A 3 8.74 38.98 -1.89
N GLY A 4 10.01 39.11 -1.49
CA GLY A 4 11.10 38.38 -2.13
C GLY A 4 10.88 36.87 -1.97
N ILE A 5 11.39 36.09 -2.93
CA ILE A 5 11.44 34.63 -2.77
C ILE A 5 12.44 34.36 -1.62
N PRO A 6 12.06 33.62 -0.56
CA PRO A 6 12.98 33.32 0.54
C PRO A 6 14.25 32.65 0.00
N THR A 7 15.40 33.01 0.55
CA THR A 7 16.69 32.41 0.15
C THR A 7 16.75 30.96 0.62
N LEU A 8 17.56 30.11 -0.01
CA LEU A 8 17.68 28.70 0.40
C LEU A 8 18.18 28.57 1.85
N SER A 9 19.05 29.47 2.30
CA SER A 9 19.42 29.59 3.72
C SER A 9 18.23 29.82 4.65
N GLU A 10 17.27 30.66 4.26
CA GLU A 10 16.02 30.88 5.00
C GLU A 10 15.06 29.68 4.89
N LEU A 11 15.10 28.98 3.76
CA LEU A 11 14.21 27.86 3.42
C LEU A 11 14.62 26.54 4.06
N PHE A 12 15.92 26.37 4.32
CA PHE A 12 16.53 25.14 4.85
C PHE A 12 17.29 25.36 6.17
N GLY A 13 17.34 26.59 6.68
CA GLY A 13 17.94 26.90 7.99
C GLY A 13 19.47 26.85 8.00
N PHE A 14 20.14 27.10 6.86
CA PHE A 14 21.60 27.16 6.81
C PHE A 14 22.09 28.38 7.61
N GLY A 15 22.75 28.13 8.74
CA GLY A 15 23.34 29.18 9.57
C GLY A 15 24.47 29.90 8.85
N ASP A 16 24.50 31.23 8.96
CA ASP A 16 25.54 32.10 8.39
C ASP A 16 26.82 32.05 9.25
N ASP A 17 27.44 30.88 9.31
CA ASP A 17 28.70 30.69 10.02
C ASP A 17 29.86 30.89 9.03
N GLY A 18 30.39 32.12 9.04
CA GLY A 18 31.39 32.59 8.10
C GLY A 18 32.66 31.72 8.01
N GLY A 19 33.10 31.47 6.77
CA GLY A 19 34.48 31.08 6.47
C GLY A 19 34.72 29.58 6.24
N GLY A 20 33.90 28.93 5.41
CA GLY A 20 34.14 27.59 4.88
C GLY A 20 33.44 27.42 3.53
N VAL A 21 33.74 26.36 2.78
CA VAL A 21 32.90 25.97 1.63
C VAL A 21 31.47 25.85 2.14
N THR A 22 30.61 26.80 1.77
CA THR A 22 29.27 26.88 2.34
C THR A 22 28.47 25.63 1.95
N GLU A 23 27.65 25.10 2.86
CA GLU A 23 26.78 23.94 2.61
C GLU A 23 25.93 24.14 1.35
N GLU A 24 25.57 25.38 1.04
CA GLU A 24 24.94 25.79 -0.21
C GLU A 24 25.77 25.45 -1.46
N THR A 25 27.08 25.68 -1.44
CA THR A 25 27.97 25.40 -2.58
C THR A 25 28.04 23.91 -2.87
N ILE A 26 28.14 23.08 -1.82
CA ILE A 26 28.13 21.62 -1.94
C ILE A 26 26.78 21.16 -2.50
N PHE A 27 25.67 21.68 -1.96
CA PHE A 27 24.32 21.36 -2.42
C PHE A 27 24.09 21.72 -3.90
N PHE A 28 24.48 22.93 -4.34
CA PHE A 28 24.36 23.34 -5.74
C PHE A 28 25.23 22.49 -6.67
N SER A 29 26.45 22.13 -6.23
CA SER A 29 27.29 21.23 -7.01
C SER A 29 26.64 19.85 -7.19
N MET A 30 26.02 19.31 -6.13
CA MET A 30 25.27 18.05 -6.18
C MET A 30 24.05 18.14 -7.09
N LEU A 31 23.27 19.22 -7.01
CA LEU A 31 22.09 19.43 -7.86
C LEU A 31 22.41 19.38 -9.36
N THR A 32 23.59 19.83 -9.78
CA THR A 32 23.98 19.75 -11.20
C THR A 32 24.27 18.32 -11.67
N GLN A 33 24.59 17.41 -10.76
CA GLN A 33 24.92 16.01 -11.04
C GLN A 33 23.72 15.07 -10.88
N ILE A 34 22.71 15.49 -10.12
CA ILE A 34 21.47 14.73 -9.90
C ILE A 34 20.60 14.79 -11.17
N LYS A 35 20.28 13.63 -11.72
CA LYS A 35 19.37 13.45 -12.87
C LYS A 35 17.92 13.21 -12.46
N GLY A 36 17.70 12.72 -11.24
CA GLY A 36 16.37 12.43 -10.75
C GLY A 36 16.38 11.88 -9.34
N PHE A 37 15.18 11.84 -8.75
CA PHE A 37 14.87 11.21 -7.48
C PHE A 37 13.86 10.09 -7.74
N GLY A 38 13.90 9.04 -6.93
CA GLY A 38 13.01 7.90 -7.05
C GLY A 38 13.04 7.03 -5.81
N PHE A 39 12.15 6.05 -5.75
CA PHE A 39 12.19 5.03 -4.71
C PHE A 39 13.08 3.88 -5.17
N ASN A 40 13.87 3.29 -4.25
CA ASN A 40 14.85 2.26 -4.57
C ASN A 40 14.19 1.00 -5.18
N GLY A 41 12.93 0.71 -4.82
CA GLY A 41 12.16 -0.43 -5.32
C GLY A 41 12.42 -1.73 -4.55
N SER A 42 13.47 -1.76 -3.74
CA SER A 42 13.81 -2.83 -2.78
C SER A 42 13.18 -2.56 -1.42
N VAL A 43 13.06 -3.59 -0.58
CA VAL A 43 12.50 -3.47 0.77
C VAL A 43 13.58 -3.03 1.74
N LEU A 44 13.34 -1.95 2.47
CA LEU A 44 14.21 -1.50 3.54
C LEU A 44 13.99 -2.39 4.77
N MET A 45 15.05 -3.00 5.26
CA MET A 45 15.06 -3.92 6.40
C MET A 45 16.09 -3.43 7.43
N ASP A 46 15.94 -3.85 8.70
CA ASP A 46 16.84 -3.44 9.79
C ASP A 46 17.11 -4.56 10.80
N ALA A 47 18.38 -4.96 10.92
CA ALA A 47 18.75 -6.18 11.64
C ALA A 47 18.76 -6.00 13.17
N GLU A 48 18.85 -4.76 13.67
CA GLU A 48 19.03 -4.50 15.11
C GLU A 48 17.81 -3.81 15.75
N SER A 49 17.07 -3.00 15.00
CA SER A 49 15.99 -2.16 15.55
C SER A 49 14.78 -2.93 16.08
N TYR A 50 14.55 -4.15 15.61
CA TYR A 50 13.41 -4.96 16.04
C TYR A 50 13.74 -6.45 15.99
N THR A 51 13.73 -7.12 17.14
CA THR A 51 14.00 -8.57 17.26
C THR A 51 12.81 -9.45 16.86
N VAL A 52 11.75 -8.88 16.30
CA VAL A 52 10.54 -9.61 15.88
C VAL A 52 10.56 -9.72 14.36
N ASN A 53 10.45 -10.93 13.83
CA ASN A 53 10.37 -11.17 12.39
C ASN A 53 9.01 -10.72 11.82
N PRO A 54 8.98 -9.96 10.71
CA PRO A 54 10.13 -9.50 9.92
C PRO A 54 10.84 -8.27 10.52
N ALA A 55 12.15 -8.15 10.24
CA ALA A 55 13.05 -7.07 10.67
C ALA A 55 12.65 -5.70 10.10
N GLN A 56 11.69 -5.05 10.75
CA GLN A 56 11.10 -3.78 10.33
C GLN A 56 12.00 -2.59 10.69
N PRO A 57 12.22 -1.65 9.76
CA PRO A 57 13.07 -0.51 10.04
C PRO A 57 12.41 0.48 11.00
N LYS A 58 13.23 1.02 11.90
CA LYS A 58 12.90 2.18 12.73
C LYS A 58 13.68 3.38 12.23
N LEU A 59 13.01 4.52 12.19
CA LEU A 59 13.65 5.77 11.85
C LEU A 59 13.81 6.62 13.09
N THR A 60 15.01 7.17 13.23
CA THR A 60 15.33 8.16 14.24
C THR A 60 15.47 9.53 13.59
N PRO A 61 14.99 10.60 14.24
CA PRO A 61 15.22 11.95 13.75
C PRO A 61 16.72 12.24 13.80
N ALA A 62 17.29 12.70 12.68
CA ALA A 62 18.69 13.13 12.68
C ALA A 62 18.83 14.64 12.88
N ILE A 63 17.79 15.41 12.54
CA ILE A 63 17.80 16.86 12.55
C ILE A 63 16.52 17.35 13.21
N SER A 64 16.65 18.32 14.11
CA SER A 64 15.50 18.99 14.73
C SER A 64 14.81 19.89 13.70
N THR A 65 13.64 19.49 13.27
CA THR A 65 12.78 20.19 12.31
C THR A 65 11.35 20.22 12.87
N PRO A 66 10.46 21.08 12.34
CA PRO A 66 9.04 21.01 12.70
C PRO A 66 8.42 19.62 12.46
N LEU A 67 9.00 18.82 11.54
CA LEU A 67 8.54 17.47 11.24
C LEU A 67 8.94 16.46 12.34
N THR A 68 10.12 16.64 12.93
CA THR A 68 10.71 15.73 13.94
C THR A 68 10.41 16.14 15.38
N ALA A 69 9.72 17.28 15.58
CA ALA A 69 9.42 17.80 16.92
C ALA A 69 8.58 16.82 17.76
N GLY A 70 9.16 16.28 18.83
CA GLY A 70 8.49 15.32 19.71
C GLY A 70 8.30 13.92 19.09
N VAL A 71 9.08 13.58 18.07
CA VAL A 71 9.13 12.26 17.44
C VAL A 71 10.50 11.68 17.73
N ASP A 72 10.60 10.67 18.59
CA ASP A 72 11.86 10.00 18.90
C ASP A 72 12.07 8.77 18.00
N GLU A 73 11.00 8.01 17.76
CA GLU A 73 11.04 6.83 16.91
C GLU A 73 9.84 6.78 15.96
N LEU A 74 10.11 6.59 14.66
CA LEU A 74 9.09 6.39 13.63
C LEU A 74 9.17 4.97 13.08
N GLN A 75 8.10 4.20 13.26
CA GLN A 75 8.03 2.81 12.85
C GLN A 75 7.53 2.67 11.42
N MET A 76 8.22 1.84 10.63
CA MET A 76 7.86 1.46 9.27
C MET A 76 7.49 -0.03 9.21
N GLU A 77 6.79 -0.46 8.15
CA GLU A 77 6.42 -1.88 7.95
C GLU A 77 7.19 -2.53 6.80
N PHE A 78 6.95 -2.09 5.55
CA PHE A 78 7.64 -2.57 4.35
C PHE A 78 8.07 -1.39 3.49
N GLY A 79 8.76 -0.46 4.14
CA GLY A 79 9.25 0.73 3.48
C GLY A 79 10.30 0.46 2.43
N THR A 80 10.55 1.48 1.62
CA THR A 80 11.70 1.57 0.74
C THR A 80 12.46 2.86 1.02
N GLY A 81 13.68 2.95 0.51
CA GLY A 81 14.49 4.15 0.61
C GLY A 81 14.28 5.04 -0.59
N LEU A 82 14.68 6.30 -0.42
CA LEU A 82 14.83 7.21 -1.55
C LEU A 82 16.16 6.95 -2.23
N SER A 83 16.23 7.20 -3.53
CA SER A 83 17.42 7.05 -4.35
C SER A 83 17.55 8.24 -5.29
N ILE A 84 18.79 8.59 -5.59
CA ILE A 84 19.15 9.61 -6.56
C ILE A 84 19.82 8.97 -7.76
N ALA A 85 19.44 9.43 -8.94
CA ALA A 85 20.14 9.09 -10.17
C ALA A 85 21.32 10.06 -10.32
N MET A 86 22.55 9.54 -10.25
CA MET A 86 23.77 10.34 -10.38
C MET A 86 24.51 9.96 -11.65
N ASN A 87 25.07 10.97 -12.32
CA ASN A 87 25.98 10.75 -13.45
C ASN A 87 27.39 10.48 -12.93
N HIS A 88 27.82 9.24 -13.03
CA HIS A 88 29.21 8.87 -12.80
C HIS A 88 30.00 8.96 -14.10
N SER A 89 31.17 9.59 -14.04
CA SER A 89 32.14 9.47 -15.10
C SER A 89 33.25 8.52 -14.68
N TYR A 90 33.52 7.53 -15.52
CA TYR A 90 34.65 6.63 -15.35
C TYR A 90 35.46 6.59 -16.64
N PHE A 91 36.75 6.31 -16.50
CA PHE A 91 37.62 6.11 -17.64
C PHE A 91 37.53 4.66 -18.09
N LEU A 92 37.37 4.46 -19.40
CA LEU A 92 37.30 3.12 -20.01
C LEU A 92 38.67 2.49 -20.20
N ASP A 93 39.73 3.28 -20.10
CA ASP A 93 41.10 2.89 -20.38
C ASP A 93 42.01 3.29 -19.22
N GLU A 94 43.08 2.52 -18.99
CA GLU A 94 44.07 2.75 -17.92
C GLU A 94 44.78 4.10 -18.09
N ASP A 95 44.88 4.59 -19.33
CA ASP A 95 45.49 5.87 -19.67
C ASP A 95 44.55 7.09 -19.44
N GLU A 96 43.35 6.89 -18.90
CA GLU A 96 42.36 7.93 -18.61
C GLU A 96 41.95 8.81 -19.82
N THR A 97 42.14 8.31 -21.04
CA THR A 97 41.89 9.09 -22.27
C THR A 97 40.42 9.10 -22.70
N VAL A 98 39.69 8.00 -22.42
CA VAL A 98 38.30 7.83 -22.85
C VAL A 98 37.37 7.91 -21.65
N LYS A 99 36.66 9.03 -21.51
CA LYS A 99 35.68 9.27 -20.44
C LYS A 99 34.29 8.77 -20.89
N SER A 100 33.74 7.81 -20.17
CA SER A 100 32.36 7.35 -20.33
C SER A 100 31.49 7.90 -19.20
N HIS A 101 30.21 8.09 -19.49
CA HIS A 101 29.22 8.53 -18.51
C HIS A 101 28.17 7.44 -18.33
N LYS A 102 27.92 7.01 -17.10
CA LYS A 102 26.83 6.10 -16.73
C LYS A 102 26.00 6.75 -15.65
N THR A 103 24.68 6.65 -15.80
CA THR A 103 23.75 7.07 -14.76
C THR A 103 23.44 5.87 -13.89
N ASP A 104 23.78 5.95 -12.61
CA ASP A 104 23.50 4.91 -11.63
C ASP A 104 22.56 5.45 -10.55
N TRP A 105 21.66 4.60 -10.08
CA TRP A 105 20.76 4.91 -8.98
C TRP A 105 21.44 4.53 -7.67
N MET A 106 21.62 5.51 -6.79
CA MET A 106 22.23 5.33 -5.49
C MET A 106 21.21 5.64 -4.40
N PRO A 107 21.07 4.80 -3.37
CA PRO A 107 20.25 5.13 -2.22
C PRO A 107 20.72 6.42 -1.54
N LEU A 108 19.77 7.24 -1.08
CA LEU A 108 20.06 8.36 -0.21
C LEU A 108 20.50 7.82 1.14
N GLN A 109 21.75 8.10 1.48
CA GLN A 109 22.39 7.70 2.72
C GLN A 109 22.90 8.92 3.47
N ALA A 110 23.11 8.79 4.77
CA ALA A 110 23.89 9.76 5.52
C ALA A 110 25.30 9.81 4.89
N ILE A 111 25.76 11.00 4.54
CA ILE A 111 27.06 11.12 3.87
C ILE A 111 28.12 11.14 4.97
N ASN A 112 29.00 10.14 4.96
CA ASN A 112 30.24 10.24 5.72
C ASN A 112 31.23 11.13 4.94
N LEU A 113 31.00 12.45 5.01
CA LEU A 113 31.72 13.44 4.20
C LEU A 113 33.23 13.41 4.52
N LEU A 114 33.58 13.03 5.74
CA LEU A 114 34.93 13.12 6.28
C LEU A 114 35.72 11.82 6.05
N GLU A 115 35.06 10.66 5.95
CA GLU A 115 35.69 9.43 5.40
C GLU A 115 36.11 9.60 3.94
N HIS A 116 35.30 10.33 3.14
CA HIS A 116 35.68 10.70 1.78
C HIS A 116 36.88 11.67 1.72
N LEU A 117 37.22 12.31 2.85
CA LEU A 117 38.33 13.23 3.02
C LEU A 117 39.45 12.65 3.93
N GLY A 118 39.34 11.38 4.36
CA GLY A 118 40.33 10.70 5.19
C GLY A 118 40.44 11.19 6.64
N ILE A 119 39.39 11.82 7.19
CA ILE A 119 39.34 12.38 8.54
C ILE A 119 38.22 11.70 9.32
N ASP A 120 38.52 11.23 10.53
CA ASP A 120 37.56 10.54 11.38
C ASP A 120 36.65 11.57 12.08
N ALA A 121 35.52 11.88 11.45
CA ALA A 121 34.52 12.80 11.97
C ALA A 121 33.13 12.41 11.45
N GLY A 122 32.13 12.52 12.33
CA GLY A 122 30.85 11.81 12.22
C GLY A 122 29.98 12.11 11.00
N TYR A 123 28.80 11.47 10.98
CA TYR A 123 27.84 11.56 9.87
C TYR A 123 27.36 12.99 9.63
N PHE A 124 27.33 13.39 8.35
CA PHE A 124 26.67 14.61 7.91
C PHE A 124 25.25 14.27 7.45
N PHE A 125 24.26 14.90 8.09
CA PHE A 125 22.85 14.73 7.78
C PHE A 125 22.36 15.91 6.95
N LEU A 126 21.63 15.61 5.88
CA LEU A 126 21.13 16.65 4.98
C LEU A 126 19.85 17.25 5.58
N PRO A 127 19.68 18.58 5.60
CA PRO A 127 18.53 19.24 6.26
C PRO A 127 17.17 18.90 5.65
N PHE A 128 17.15 18.43 4.40
CA PHE A 128 15.95 17.95 3.71
C PHE A 128 15.68 16.45 3.91
N LEU A 129 16.50 15.76 4.69
CA LEU A 129 16.35 14.35 5.08
C LEU A 129 16.14 14.30 6.61
N PRO A 130 14.90 14.44 7.09
CA PRO A 130 14.62 14.58 8.52
C PRO A 130 14.83 13.30 9.33
N PHE A 131 14.73 12.14 8.69
CA PHE A 131 14.75 10.83 9.33
C PHE A 131 15.73 9.90 8.65
N TYR A 132 16.43 9.11 9.45
CA TYR A 132 17.38 8.10 8.99
C TYR A 132 17.13 6.78 9.70
N THR A 133 17.46 5.69 9.02
CA THR A 133 17.53 4.36 9.62
C THR A 133 18.79 4.19 10.47
N THR A 134 18.91 3.05 11.12
CA THR A 134 20.15 2.62 11.77
C THR A 134 21.21 2.18 10.76
N VAL A 135 22.45 2.00 11.24
CA VAL A 135 23.59 1.46 10.47
C VAL A 135 23.44 -0.02 10.12
N SER A 136 22.58 -0.76 10.82
CA SER A 136 22.28 -2.17 10.57
C SER A 136 21.22 -2.38 9.49
N SER A 137 20.82 -1.31 8.82
CA SER A 137 19.80 -1.38 7.77
C SER A 137 20.38 -1.83 6.44
N TRP A 138 19.56 -2.47 5.62
CA TRP A 138 19.88 -2.90 4.26
C TRP A 138 18.66 -2.89 3.33
N PHE A 139 18.91 -2.96 2.03
CA PHE A 139 17.88 -3.11 1.00
C PHE A 139 17.79 -4.57 0.54
N GLU A 140 16.73 -5.24 0.97
CA GLU A 140 16.41 -6.61 0.58
C GLU A 140 15.75 -6.65 -0.80
N SER A 141 16.35 -7.43 -1.69
CA SER A 141 15.91 -7.64 -3.06
C SER A 141 14.88 -8.77 -3.17
N ASP A 142 14.91 -9.79 -2.31
CA ASP A 142 13.91 -10.84 -2.25
C ASP A 142 12.73 -10.45 -1.33
N PHE A 143 11.68 -9.90 -1.95
CA PHE A 143 10.46 -9.57 -1.24
C PHE A 143 9.84 -10.75 -0.45
N GLN A 144 10.02 -11.99 -0.93
CA GLN A 144 9.44 -13.15 -0.27
C GLN A 144 10.18 -13.51 1.01
N SER A 145 11.52 -13.43 1.00
CA SER A 145 12.35 -13.61 2.20
C SER A 145 12.06 -12.52 3.25
N ALA A 146 11.93 -11.25 2.83
CA ALA A 146 11.56 -10.13 3.70
C ALA A 146 10.23 -10.37 4.38
N LYS A 147 9.22 -10.77 3.59
CA LYS A 147 7.86 -11.02 4.08
C LYS A 147 7.79 -12.21 5.04
N ASP A 148 8.57 -13.24 4.79
CA ASP A 148 8.61 -14.44 5.64
C ASP A 148 9.50 -14.24 6.89
N GLY A 149 10.23 -13.13 6.95
CA GLY A 149 11.14 -12.78 8.06
C GLY A 149 12.39 -13.66 8.09
N THR A 150 12.81 -14.16 6.94
CA THR A 150 14.03 -14.98 6.79
C THR A 150 15.12 -14.25 6.00
N ALA A 151 14.85 -13.00 5.61
CA ALA A 151 15.79 -12.12 4.92
C ALA A 151 17.06 -11.92 5.75
N THR A 152 18.20 -11.95 5.08
CA THR A 152 19.53 -11.64 5.63
C THR A 152 20.29 -10.84 4.60
N PRO A 153 21.09 -9.83 4.99
CA PRO A 153 21.82 -9.00 4.03
C PRO A 153 22.73 -9.85 3.12
N ASP A 154 22.55 -9.71 1.82
CA ASP A 154 23.42 -10.33 0.81
C ASP A 154 24.58 -9.41 0.42
N ALA A 155 25.66 -9.99 -0.11
CA ALA A 155 26.90 -9.26 -0.42
C ALA A 155 26.76 -8.26 -1.58
N ASP A 156 25.76 -8.44 -2.44
CA ASP A 156 25.43 -7.56 -3.57
C ASP A 156 24.31 -6.55 -3.24
N GLU A 157 23.80 -6.56 -2.01
CA GLU A 157 22.79 -5.62 -1.53
C GLU A 157 23.42 -4.40 -0.86
N TRP A 158 22.71 -3.28 -0.91
CA TRP A 158 23.11 -2.07 -0.21
C TRP A 158 22.79 -2.21 1.27
N GLY A 159 23.79 -2.14 2.15
CA GLY A 159 23.59 -2.21 3.60
C GLY A 159 24.77 -1.66 4.39
N GLY A 160 24.66 -1.72 5.72
CA GLY A 160 25.74 -1.28 6.63
C GLY A 160 25.85 0.25 6.76
N THR A 161 24.79 0.98 6.41
CA THR A 161 24.76 2.44 6.45
C THR A 161 23.36 2.94 6.79
N MET A 162 23.25 4.20 7.17
CA MET A 162 21.98 4.85 7.48
C MET A 162 21.34 5.37 6.20
N PHE A 163 20.12 4.93 5.90
CA PHE A 163 19.35 5.33 4.74
C PHE A 163 18.28 6.36 5.11
N ALA A 164 17.95 7.24 4.17
CA ALA A 164 16.90 8.24 4.35
C ALA A 164 15.65 7.87 3.51
N PRO A 165 14.58 7.36 4.14
CA PRO A 165 13.34 7.04 3.44
C PRO A 165 12.36 8.22 3.35
N ILE A 166 12.64 9.33 4.05
CA ILE A 166 11.79 10.53 4.05
C ILE A 166 12.59 11.72 3.56
N MET A 167 12.02 12.48 2.62
CA MET A 167 12.63 13.70 2.10
C MET A 167 11.60 14.82 2.06
N THR A 168 12.03 16.02 2.42
CA THR A 168 11.23 17.25 2.40
C THR A 168 11.85 18.27 1.46
N LEU A 169 11.15 18.58 0.36
CA LEU A 169 11.57 19.58 -0.63
C LEU A 169 10.57 20.74 -0.63
N PRO A 170 10.92 21.86 0.01
CA PRO A 170 10.13 23.07 -0.12
C PRO A 170 10.32 23.72 -1.51
N LEU A 171 9.22 24.05 -2.18
CA LEU A 171 9.17 24.57 -3.55
C LEU A 171 8.33 25.85 -3.61
N GLY A 172 9.01 27.01 -3.55
CA GLY A 172 8.35 28.31 -3.56
C GLY A 172 7.46 28.48 -2.34
N ARG A 173 6.13 28.42 -2.54
CA ARG A 173 5.13 28.48 -1.45
C ARG A 173 4.55 27.12 -1.06
N GLY A 174 4.91 26.07 -1.80
CA GLY A 174 4.48 24.70 -1.53
C GLY A 174 5.60 23.88 -0.90
N LYS A 175 5.24 22.70 -0.41
CA LYS A 175 6.17 21.71 0.15
C LYS A 175 5.86 20.37 -0.48
N ILE A 176 6.91 19.65 -0.90
CA ILE A 176 6.82 18.26 -1.31
C ILE A 176 7.43 17.43 -0.19
N VAL A 177 6.71 16.38 0.24
CA VAL A 177 7.26 15.38 1.12
C VAL A 177 7.15 14.03 0.43
N MET A 178 8.28 13.34 0.30
CA MET A 178 8.35 11.98 -0.21
C MET A 178 8.58 11.04 0.98
N ILE A 179 7.77 9.99 1.08
CA ILE A 179 7.82 9.01 2.16
C ILE A 179 7.89 7.64 1.51
N GLY A 180 8.94 6.90 1.82
CA GLY A 180 9.19 5.57 1.27
C GLY A 180 8.27 4.46 1.79
N ASP A 181 7.39 4.77 2.75
CA ASP A 181 6.43 3.83 3.29
C ASP A 181 5.08 4.50 3.57
N PRO A 182 4.00 4.13 2.85
CA PRO A 182 2.66 4.60 3.18
C PRO A 182 2.14 3.99 4.50
N ASP A 183 2.72 2.87 4.95
CA ASP A 183 2.22 2.16 6.13
C ASP A 183 2.52 2.92 7.43
N VAL A 184 3.35 3.98 7.41
CA VAL A 184 3.55 4.86 8.58
C VAL A 184 2.24 5.47 9.10
N PHE A 185 1.20 5.51 8.27
CA PHE A 185 -0.12 6.07 8.59
C PHE A 185 -1.16 5.03 9.01
N ILE A 186 -0.82 3.74 9.11
CA ILE A 186 -1.82 2.72 9.47
C ILE A 186 -2.22 2.83 10.93
N ASN A 187 -3.49 2.49 11.22
CA ASN A 187 -4.05 2.52 12.57
C ASN A 187 -3.18 1.76 13.59
N LYS A 188 -2.57 0.64 13.19
CA LYS A 188 -1.70 -0.14 14.08
C LYS A 188 -0.61 0.74 14.70
N TRP A 189 0.15 1.47 13.88
CA TRP A 189 1.23 2.30 14.39
C TRP A 189 0.70 3.57 15.06
N ILE A 190 -0.34 4.19 14.49
CA ILE A 190 -0.98 5.36 15.10
C ILE A 190 -1.53 5.07 16.51
N GLU A 191 -2.07 3.88 16.75
CA GLU A 191 -2.65 3.48 18.05
C GLU A 191 -1.58 3.00 19.05
N GLN A 192 -0.42 2.52 18.59
CA GLN A 192 0.68 2.00 19.43
C GLN A 192 1.62 3.11 19.92
N THR A 193 1.08 4.15 20.55
CA THR A 193 1.84 5.34 20.99
C THR A 193 2.86 5.07 22.10
N SER A 194 2.89 3.88 22.69
CA SER A 194 3.91 3.50 23.68
C SER A 194 5.20 2.97 23.06
N GLU A 195 5.17 2.60 21.78
CA GLU A 195 6.30 1.95 21.08
C GLU A 195 6.82 2.76 19.89
N ASN A 196 6.05 3.73 19.41
CA ASN A 196 6.41 4.60 18.30
C ASN A 196 5.63 5.92 18.36
N ASP A 197 6.13 6.92 17.63
CA ASP A 197 5.58 8.27 17.58
C ASP A 197 4.90 8.59 16.23
N ASN A 198 4.43 7.56 15.51
CA ASN A 198 3.80 7.71 14.19
C ASN A 198 2.62 8.70 14.20
N ALA A 199 1.85 8.73 15.30
CA ALA A 199 0.75 9.68 15.48
C ALA A 199 1.24 11.13 15.54
N GLN A 200 2.30 11.39 16.32
CA GLN A 200 2.88 12.72 16.45
C GLN A 200 3.55 13.16 15.14
N PHE A 201 4.28 12.26 14.48
CA PHE A 201 4.83 12.49 13.14
C PHE A 201 3.75 12.88 12.13
N THR A 202 2.62 12.18 12.12
CA THR A 202 1.50 12.47 11.20
C THR A 202 0.93 13.87 11.43
N ILE A 203 0.76 14.28 12.70
CA ILE A 203 0.32 15.63 13.05
C ILE A 203 1.35 16.66 12.58
N ASN A 204 2.63 16.43 12.86
CA ASN A 204 3.71 17.31 12.45
C ASN A 204 3.79 17.44 10.93
N LEU A 205 3.59 16.34 10.19
CA LEU A 205 3.58 16.32 8.73
C LEU A 205 2.46 17.19 8.17
N PHE A 206 1.24 17.08 8.69
CA PHE A 206 0.13 17.90 8.22
C PHE A 206 0.31 19.37 8.60
N ASN A 207 0.80 19.66 9.80
CA ASN A 207 1.13 21.03 10.17
C ASN A 207 2.21 21.60 9.25
N TYR A 208 3.29 20.85 9.02
CA TYR A 208 4.36 21.23 8.11
C TYR A 208 3.84 21.47 6.69
N LEU A 209 3.02 20.59 6.13
CA LEU A 209 2.49 20.72 4.76
C LEU A 209 1.47 21.85 4.60
N THR A 210 0.72 22.19 5.65
CA THR A 210 -0.34 23.21 5.60
C THR A 210 0.13 24.61 6.00
N GLU A 211 1.28 24.72 6.66
CA GLU A 211 1.89 25.98 7.04
C GLU A 211 2.39 26.76 5.80
N ASP A 212 1.88 27.98 5.60
CA ASP A 212 2.41 28.90 4.60
C ASP A 212 3.80 29.38 5.05
N ILE A 213 4.80 29.14 4.22
CA ILE A 213 6.20 29.56 4.43
C ILE A 213 6.28 31.10 4.61
N ASN A 214 5.33 31.85 4.03
CA ASN A 214 5.28 33.31 4.08
C ASN A 214 4.06 33.79 4.91
N ALA A 215 4.10 33.51 6.22
CA ALA A 215 3.09 33.72 7.27
C ALA A 215 2.30 35.05 7.26
N THR A 216 1.48 35.29 6.24
CA THR A 216 0.59 36.45 6.14
C THR A 216 -0.82 36.12 5.65
N ASP A 217 -1.04 34.93 5.06
CA ASP A 217 -2.36 34.50 4.60
C ASP A 217 -2.77 33.22 5.37
N THR A 218 -3.89 33.28 6.10
CA THR A 218 -4.41 32.15 6.91
C THR A 218 -5.15 31.11 6.07
N LYS A 219 -4.84 31.01 4.78
CA LYS A 219 -5.54 30.11 3.87
C LYS A 219 -4.93 28.72 3.98
N ALA A 220 -5.78 27.75 4.30
CA ALA A 220 -5.39 26.34 4.31
C ALA A 220 -4.83 25.95 2.93
N VAL A 221 -3.58 25.52 2.91
CA VAL A 221 -2.96 24.95 1.70
C VAL A 221 -3.51 23.54 1.51
N PRO A 222 -4.11 23.21 0.34
CA PRO A 222 -4.61 21.87 0.10
C PRO A 222 -3.45 20.88 0.03
N ILE A 223 -3.55 19.79 0.80
CA ILE A 223 -2.62 18.66 0.68
C ILE A 223 -3.10 17.75 -0.44
N ILE A 224 -2.20 17.42 -1.36
CA ILE A 224 -2.46 16.50 -2.46
C ILE A 224 -1.62 15.24 -2.20
N PHE A 225 -2.30 14.11 -2.03
CA PHE A 225 -1.65 12.80 -1.96
C PHE A 225 -1.53 12.23 -3.36
N ASP A 226 -0.31 11.84 -3.75
CA ASP A 226 -0.06 11.13 -4.99
C ASP A 226 0.54 9.75 -4.71
N GLU A 227 -0.32 8.74 -4.73
CA GLU A 227 0.06 7.32 -4.70
C GLU A 227 0.33 6.76 -6.11
N GLY A 228 0.10 7.57 -7.16
CA GLY A 228 0.03 7.14 -8.56
C GLY A 228 1.35 6.66 -9.17
N HIS A 229 2.48 6.91 -8.50
CA HIS A 229 3.80 6.43 -8.90
C HIS A 229 4.03 4.94 -8.59
N ALA A 230 3.12 4.29 -7.87
CA ALA A 230 3.06 2.83 -7.82
C ALA A 230 2.59 2.30 -9.18
N HIS A 231 3.54 1.98 -10.08
CA HIS A 231 3.38 1.27 -11.35
C HIS A 231 1.93 0.91 -11.70
N GLN A 232 1.18 1.88 -12.25
CA GLN A 232 -0.18 1.59 -12.67
C GLN A 232 -0.08 0.60 -13.84
N LYS A 233 -0.51 -0.64 -13.59
CA LYS A 233 -0.61 -1.66 -14.65
C LYS A 233 -1.36 -1.05 -15.82
N PHE A 234 -0.93 -1.31 -17.06
CA PHE A 234 -1.54 -0.77 -18.29
C PHE A 234 -3.08 -0.99 -18.40
N TYR A 235 -3.64 -1.86 -17.57
CA TYR A 235 -5.07 -2.16 -17.48
C TYR A 235 -5.80 -1.44 -16.33
N SER A 236 -5.17 -0.48 -15.64
CA SER A 236 -5.83 0.23 -14.53
C SER A 236 -6.97 1.11 -15.06
N ALA A 237 -8.08 1.17 -14.32
CA ALA A 237 -9.20 2.04 -14.66
C ALA A 237 -8.78 3.51 -14.74
N THR A 238 -7.75 3.89 -13.97
CA THR A 238 -7.17 5.23 -13.94
C THR A 238 -6.48 5.57 -15.27
N VAL A 239 -5.68 4.67 -15.85
CA VAL A 239 -5.04 4.87 -17.17
C VAL A 239 -6.11 5.03 -18.26
N TYR A 240 -7.15 4.19 -18.26
CA TYR A 240 -8.27 4.33 -19.21
C TYR A 240 -8.98 5.68 -19.05
N SER A 241 -9.22 6.11 -17.80
CA SER A 241 -9.83 7.40 -17.54
C SER A 241 -8.94 8.57 -17.95
N MET A 242 -7.63 8.49 -17.72
CA MET A 242 -6.67 9.52 -18.12
C MET A 242 -6.56 9.65 -19.65
N VAL A 243 -6.45 8.53 -20.36
CA VAL A 243 -6.42 8.50 -21.83
C VAL A 243 -7.73 9.05 -22.40
N LEU A 244 -8.87 8.64 -21.84
CA LEU A 244 -10.18 9.13 -22.26
C LEU A 244 -10.31 10.64 -22.02
N MET A 245 -9.92 11.13 -20.84
CA MET A 245 -9.97 12.56 -20.51
C MET A 245 -9.05 13.38 -21.41
N ARG A 246 -7.84 12.89 -21.69
CA ARG A 246 -6.91 13.55 -22.61
C ARG A 246 -7.48 13.61 -24.03
N PHE A 247 -8.06 12.51 -24.51
CA PHE A 247 -8.76 12.49 -25.81
C PHE A 247 -9.92 13.49 -25.85
N ILE A 248 -10.70 13.60 -24.77
CA ILE A 248 -11.79 14.58 -24.66
C ILE A 248 -11.24 16.01 -24.73
N THR A 249 -10.18 16.31 -23.99
CA THR A 249 -9.55 17.63 -23.98
C THR A 249 -9.01 17.98 -25.36
N GLU A 250 -8.24 17.09 -25.99
CA GLU A 250 -7.66 17.34 -27.32
C GLU A 250 -8.73 17.49 -28.41
N MET A 251 -9.77 16.66 -28.40
CA MET A 251 -10.86 16.75 -29.39
C MET A 251 -11.79 17.95 -29.15
N SER A 252 -11.97 18.39 -27.91
CA SER A 252 -12.76 19.58 -27.60
C SER A 252 -12.06 20.90 -27.93
N MET A 253 -10.72 20.88 -28.10
CA MET A 253 -9.96 22.04 -28.62
C MET A 253 -10.21 22.31 -30.10
N PHE A 254 -10.77 21.37 -30.87
CA PHE A 254 -11.13 21.56 -32.27
C PHE A 254 -12.59 22.08 -32.41
N PRO A 255 -12.81 23.30 -32.92
CA PRO A 255 -14.14 23.91 -32.99
C PRO A 255 -15.17 23.10 -33.78
N LEU A 256 -14.72 22.33 -34.78
CA LEU A 256 -15.59 21.49 -35.61
C LEU A 256 -16.18 20.31 -34.82
N TYR A 257 -15.42 19.75 -33.88
CA TYR A 257 -15.80 18.54 -33.15
C TYR A 257 -16.40 18.82 -31.77
N ALA A 258 -16.05 19.97 -31.17
CA ALA A 258 -16.51 20.37 -29.84
C ALA A 258 -18.03 20.25 -29.61
N PRO A 259 -18.94 20.64 -30.55
CA PRO A 259 -20.39 20.50 -30.35
C PRO A 259 -20.85 19.04 -30.27
N PHE A 260 -20.12 18.12 -30.91
CA PHE A 260 -20.46 16.70 -30.97
C PHE A 260 -19.81 15.90 -29.85
N MET A 261 -18.79 16.46 -29.18
CA MET A 261 -18.07 15.78 -28.11
C MET A 261 -18.98 15.26 -26.99
N PRO A 262 -19.99 15.98 -26.47
CA PRO A 262 -20.88 15.45 -25.45
C PRO A 262 -21.65 14.19 -25.90
N ILE A 263 -22.04 14.12 -27.19
CA ILE A 263 -22.77 12.98 -27.76
C ILE A 263 -21.82 11.79 -27.93
N ILE A 264 -20.61 12.03 -28.46
CA ILE A 264 -19.58 10.99 -28.59
C ILE A 264 -19.21 10.41 -27.23
N LEU A 265 -19.06 11.27 -26.21
CA LEU A 265 -18.85 10.89 -24.81
C LEU A 265 -20.00 10.07 -24.26
N ALA A 266 -21.25 10.45 -24.52
CA ALA A 266 -22.41 9.69 -24.08
C ALA A 266 -22.43 8.28 -24.72
N ILE A 267 -22.13 8.17 -26.01
CA ILE A 267 -22.15 6.89 -26.75
C ILE A 267 -20.99 5.99 -26.32
N LEU A 268 -19.76 6.50 -26.33
CA LEU A 268 -18.57 5.73 -25.97
C LEU A 268 -18.49 5.48 -24.47
N GLY A 269 -18.75 6.51 -23.67
CA GLY A 269 -18.78 6.46 -22.21
C GLY A 269 -19.83 5.49 -21.71
N TYR A 270 -21.04 5.45 -22.26
CA TYR A 270 -22.06 4.48 -21.83
C TYR A 270 -21.64 3.01 -22.07
N ARG A 271 -20.81 2.75 -23.08
CA ARG A 271 -20.27 1.41 -23.34
C ARG A 271 -19.09 1.05 -22.42
N LEU A 272 -18.34 2.05 -21.96
CA LEU A 272 -17.18 1.91 -21.08
C LEU A 272 -17.53 1.98 -19.59
N ILE A 273 -18.65 2.61 -19.23
CA ILE A 273 -19.16 2.62 -17.86
C ILE A 273 -19.52 1.17 -17.50
N PRO A 274 -18.85 0.55 -16.51
CA PRO A 274 -19.17 -0.79 -16.09
C PRO A 274 -20.65 -0.84 -15.72
N LYS A 275 -21.43 -1.65 -16.45
CA LYS A 275 -22.85 -1.87 -16.16
C LYS A 275 -22.96 -2.26 -14.69
N LYS A 276 -23.80 -1.55 -13.95
CA LYS A 276 -24.01 -1.69 -12.49
C LYS A 276 -24.13 -3.16 -12.06
N THR A 277 -23.00 -3.85 -11.88
CA THR A 277 -22.84 -4.73 -10.73
C THR A 277 -23.13 -3.82 -9.55
N ARG A 278 -24.00 -4.26 -8.63
CA ARG A 278 -24.23 -3.51 -7.39
C ARG A 278 -22.86 -3.05 -6.92
N LEU A 279 -22.67 -1.73 -6.81
CA LEU A 279 -21.53 -1.19 -6.09
C LEU A 279 -21.73 -1.70 -4.67
N THR A 280 -21.25 -2.90 -4.37
CA THR A 280 -20.59 -3.10 -3.10
C THR A 280 -19.66 -1.91 -3.03
N PRO A 281 -19.78 -1.01 -2.04
CA PRO A 281 -18.79 0.04 -1.90
C PRO A 281 -17.45 -0.65 -2.08
N ILE A 282 -16.71 -0.23 -3.10
CA ILE A 282 -15.33 -0.64 -3.21
C ILE A 282 -14.71 0.13 -2.04
N LEU A 283 -14.83 -0.46 -0.85
CA LEU A 283 -13.91 -0.22 0.24
C LEU A 283 -12.58 -0.53 -0.41
N TRP A 284 -11.86 0.50 -0.81
CA TRP A 284 -10.49 0.42 -1.27
C TRP A 284 -9.71 -0.26 -0.17
N THR A 285 -9.66 -1.58 -0.24
CA THR A 285 -8.84 -2.40 0.60
C THR A 285 -8.55 -3.63 -0.22
N LYS A 286 -7.33 -3.72 -0.75
CA LYS A 286 -6.72 -5.03 -0.81
C LYS A 286 -6.26 -5.32 0.63
N TYR A 287 -7.25 -5.55 1.51
CA TYR A 287 -7.07 -5.84 2.93
C TYR A 287 -6.27 -7.15 3.01
N ARG A 288 -4.96 -7.05 3.26
CA ARG A 288 -4.16 -8.22 3.65
C ARG A 288 -4.79 -8.75 4.92
N GLY A 289 -5.19 -10.02 4.87
CA GLY A 289 -5.95 -10.64 5.94
C GLY A 289 -5.19 -10.57 7.26
N GLU A 290 -5.90 -10.14 8.30
CA GLU A 290 -5.56 -10.47 9.69
C GLU A 290 -5.08 -11.93 9.74
N LYS A 291 -3.80 -12.16 10.02
CA LYS A 291 -3.30 -13.48 10.40
C LYS A 291 -4.03 -13.84 11.70
N GLY A 292 -4.96 -14.78 11.62
CA GLY A 292 -5.68 -15.29 12.79
C GLY A 292 -7.16 -15.60 12.56
N ARG A 293 -7.80 -15.05 11.52
CA ARG A 293 -9.19 -15.38 11.18
C ARG A 293 -9.34 -15.81 9.73
N SER A 294 -9.74 -17.07 9.54
CA SER A 294 -10.03 -17.61 8.20
C SER A 294 -11.03 -16.72 7.48
N ARG A 295 -10.91 -16.57 6.15
CA ARG A 295 -11.91 -15.87 5.32
C ARG A 295 -13.33 -16.38 5.62
N PHE A 296 -13.45 -17.66 5.97
CA PHE A 296 -14.67 -18.30 6.41
C PHE A 296 -15.22 -17.73 7.73
N GLU A 297 -14.35 -17.50 8.72
CA GLU A 297 -14.73 -16.97 10.03
C GLU A 297 -15.24 -15.52 9.94
N ARG A 298 -14.60 -14.69 9.10
CA ARG A 298 -15.08 -13.33 8.80
C ARG A 298 -16.45 -13.35 8.12
N GLU A 299 -16.66 -14.25 7.17
CA GLU A 299 -17.95 -14.36 6.49
C GLU A 299 -19.05 -14.85 7.44
N ILE A 300 -18.74 -15.83 8.32
CA ILE A 300 -19.66 -16.27 9.38
C ILE A 300 -20.01 -15.13 10.31
N ARG A 301 -19.04 -14.36 10.78
CA ARG A 301 -19.30 -13.23 11.68
C ARG A 301 -20.14 -12.16 10.99
N ARG A 302 -19.84 -11.85 9.72
CA ARG A 302 -20.68 -10.96 8.90
C ARG A 302 -22.13 -11.46 8.81
N ILE A 303 -22.33 -12.75 8.60
CA ILE A 303 -23.67 -13.36 8.54
C ILE A 303 -24.40 -13.23 9.87
N VAL A 304 -23.72 -13.48 10.99
CA VAL A 304 -24.27 -13.33 12.34
C VAL A 304 -24.64 -11.87 12.62
N ASP A 305 -23.73 -10.95 12.36
CA ASP A 305 -23.91 -9.51 12.63
C ASP A 305 -25.01 -8.89 11.75
N THR A 306 -25.12 -9.32 10.50
CA THR A 306 -26.14 -8.82 9.55
C THR A 306 -27.49 -9.52 9.68
N GLY A 307 -27.56 -10.62 10.44
CA GLY A 307 -28.73 -11.49 10.51
C GLY A 307 -29.08 -12.17 9.17
N ALA A 308 -28.15 -12.21 8.22
CA ALA A 308 -28.33 -12.75 6.86
C ALA A 308 -28.23 -14.30 6.82
N TYR A 309 -28.83 -14.97 7.81
CA TYR A 309 -28.72 -16.41 8.01
C TYR A 309 -29.22 -17.26 6.84
N SER A 310 -30.22 -16.79 6.10
CA SER A 310 -30.75 -17.48 4.93
C SER A 310 -29.76 -17.54 3.77
N GLU A 311 -28.94 -16.51 3.59
CA GLU A 311 -27.91 -16.45 2.55
C GLU A 311 -26.80 -17.48 2.81
N ALA A 312 -26.41 -17.61 4.07
CA ALA A 312 -25.40 -18.57 4.53
C ALA A 312 -25.84 -20.02 4.31
N VAL A 313 -27.07 -20.37 4.72
CA VAL A 313 -27.66 -21.69 4.47
C VAL A 313 -27.76 -21.94 2.96
N GLY A 314 -28.11 -20.92 2.17
CA GLY A 314 -28.19 -21.03 0.72
C GLY A 314 -26.84 -21.23 0.04
N LEU A 315 -25.75 -20.68 0.59
CA LEU A 315 -24.39 -20.96 0.12
C LEU A 315 -23.99 -22.40 0.41
N LEU A 316 -24.21 -22.88 1.63
CA LEU A 316 -23.90 -24.26 2.02
C LEU A 316 -24.73 -25.27 1.21
N TYR A 317 -26.03 -25.02 1.03
CA TYR A 317 -26.91 -25.85 0.21
C TYR A 317 -26.42 -25.93 -1.24
N ARG A 318 -26.02 -24.79 -1.84
CA ARG A 318 -25.42 -24.78 -3.18
C ARG A 318 -24.10 -25.55 -3.25
N THR A 319 -23.29 -25.50 -2.21
CA THR A 319 -22.04 -26.29 -2.13
C THR A 319 -22.33 -27.78 -2.08
N LEU A 320 -23.29 -28.21 -1.25
CA LEU A 320 -23.78 -29.59 -1.22
C LEU A 320 -24.23 -30.04 -2.61
N MET A 321 -25.07 -29.25 -3.29
CA MET A 321 -25.56 -29.55 -4.64
C MET A 321 -24.44 -29.65 -5.67
N ARG A 322 -23.41 -28.79 -5.59
CA ARG A 322 -22.23 -28.88 -6.47
C ARG A 322 -21.43 -30.14 -6.20
N GLY A 323 -21.28 -30.54 -4.94
CA GLY A 323 -20.63 -31.79 -4.55
C GLY A 323 -21.36 -33.00 -5.12
N LEU A 324 -22.68 -33.05 -4.95
CA LEU A 324 -23.52 -34.12 -5.50
C LEU A 324 -23.44 -34.21 -7.03
N ARG A 325 -23.55 -33.07 -7.74
CA ARG A 325 -23.42 -33.03 -9.21
C ARG A 325 -22.07 -33.49 -9.75
N LYS A 326 -21.00 -33.38 -8.96
CA LYS A 326 -19.70 -33.93 -9.36
C LYS A 326 -19.69 -35.46 -9.26
N MET A 327 -20.43 -36.02 -8.31
CA MET A 327 -20.45 -37.44 -8.01
C MET A 327 -21.45 -38.21 -8.88
N THR A 328 -22.60 -37.63 -9.15
CA THR A 328 -23.64 -38.26 -9.95
C THR A 328 -23.70 -37.59 -11.32
N LYS A 329 -23.56 -38.40 -12.38
CA LYS A 329 -23.71 -37.94 -13.77
C LYS A 329 -25.12 -37.40 -14.05
N GLU A 330 -26.10 -37.83 -13.26
CA GLU A 330 -27.46 -37.32 -13.30
C GLU A 330 -27.59 -36.07 -12.43
N SER A 331 -28.25 -35.05 -12.98
CA SER A 331 -28.47 -33.76 -12.32
C SER A 331 -29.49 -33.90 -11.20
N MET A 332 -29.09 -34.45 -10.05
CA MET A 332 -29.94 -34.47 -8.87
C MET A 332 -30.32 -33.04 -8.51
N SER A 333 -31.62 -32.75 -8.58
CA SER A 333 -32.15 -31.40 -8.41
C SER A 333 -33.34 -31.37 -7.46
N SER A 334 -33.99 -32.50 -7.21
CA SER A 334 -35.10 -32.58 -6.27
C SER A 334 -34.63 -32.96 -4.86
N PRO A 335 -35.26 -32.43 -3.79
CA PRO A 335 -35.02 -32.88 -2.41
C PRO A 335 -35.18 -34.38 -2.20
N GLU A 336 -36.07 -35.00 -2.99
CA GLU A 336 -36.39 -36.43 -2.95
C GLU A 336 -35.21 -37.28 -3.42
N GLU A 337 -34.57 -36.89 -4.53
CA GLU A 337 -33.36 -37.54 -5.04
C GLU A 337 -32.19 -37.41 -4.04
N ILE A 338 -32.01 -36.23 -3.45
CA ILE A 338 -30.94 -35.99 -2.46
C ILE A 338 -31.17 -36.87 -1.23
N ALA A 339 -32.41 -36.90 -0.70
CA ALA A 339 -32.75 -37.72 0.45
C ALA A 339 -32.59 -39.22 0.14
N GLY A 340 -32.99 -39.66 -1.05
CA GLY A 340 -32.79 -41.02 -1.55
C GLY A 340 -31.31 -41.40 -1.54
N TYR A 341 -30.47 -40.59 -2.18
CA TYR A 341 -29.03 -40.81 -2.28
C TYR A 341 -28.35 -40.99 -0.91
N PHE A 342 -28.65 -40.11 0.06
CA PHE A 342 -28.06 -40.23 1.40
C PHE A 342 -28.64 -41.40 2.20
N SER A 343 -29.93 -41.73 2.02
CA SER A 343 -30.56 -42.86 2.73
C SER A 343 -30.06 -44.23 2.24
N GLU A 344 -29.75 -44.36 0.95
CA GLU A 344 -29.20 -45.59 0.38
C GLU A 344 -27.75 -45.84 0.84
N ARG A 345 -26.98 -44.75 1.00
CA ARG A 345 -25.56 -44.81 1.36
C ARG A 345 -25.31 -44.91 2.86
N ASP A 346 -26.21 -44.36 3.68
CA ASP A 346 -26.05 -44.30 5.13
C ASP A 346 -27.33 -44.73 5.85
N THR A 347 -27.30 -45.96 6.36
CA THR A 347 -28.42 -46.59 7.09
C THR A 347 -28.79 -45.89 8.40
N SER A 348 -27.99 -44.94 8.89
CA SER A 348 -28.29 -44.21 10.12
C SER A 348 -29.35 -43.11 9.95
N LEU A 349 -29.58 -42.65 8.72
CA LEU A 349 -30.48 -41.53 8.44
C LEU A 349 -31.84 -42.03 7.94
N ARG A 350 -32.92 -41.66 8.65
CA ARG A 350 -34.28 -41.93 8.17
C ARG A 350 -34.59 -41.01 6.99
N GLN A 351 -34.87 -41.60 5.83
CA GLN A 351 -35.17 -40.87 4.58
C GLN A 351 -36.26 -39.81 4.76
N LYS A 352 -37.30 -40.12 5.55
CA LYS A 352 -38.41 -39.19 5.82
C LYS A 352 -37.95 -37.90 6.51
N ASP A 353 -37.05 -38.01 7.49
CA ASP A 353 -36.56 -36.88 8.26
C ASP A 353 -35.61 -36.01 7.43
N LEU A 354 -34.81 -36.63 6.55
CA LEU A 354 -33.97 -35.94 5.57
C LEU A 354 -34.82 -35.12 4.60
N LEU A 355 -35.82 -35.77 3.99
CA LEU A 355 -36.70 -35.16 3.02
C LEU A 355 -37.44 -33.95 3.62
N GLU A 356 -38.02 -34.13 4.81
CA GLU A 356 -38.71 -33.04 5.50
C GLU A 356 -37.79 -31.85 5.78
N THR A 357 -36.54 -32.12 6.19
CA THR A 357 -35.57 -31.06 6.47
C THR A 357 -35.11 -30.34 5.20
N LEU A 358 -34.87 -31.06 4.11
CA LEU A 358 -34.48 -30.49 2.81
C LEU A 358 -35.60 -29.64 2.21
N ILE A 359 -36.85 -30.12 2.23
CA ILE A 359 -38.02 -29.35 1.77
C ILE A 359 -38.16 -28.05 2.57
N ARG A 360 -37.98 -28.10 3.89
CA ARG A 360 -38.01 -26.89 4.72
C ARG A 360 -36.91 -25.91 4.32
N ILE A 361 -35.67 -26.39 4.11
CA ILE A 361 -34.55 -25.55 3.67
C ILE A 361 -34.87 -24.89 2.33
N GLU A 362 -35.34 -25.64 1.33
CA GLU A 362 -35.72 -25.08 0.03
C GLU A 362 -36.85 -24.06 0.13
N ALA A 363 -37.86 -24.31 0.96
CA ALA A 363 -38.93 -23.35 1.20
C ALA A 363 -38.40 -22.01 1.76
N TYR A 364 -37.40 -22.07 2.67
CA TYR A 364 -36.73 -20.88 3.20
C TYR A 364 -35.87 -20.16 2.15
N LEU A 365 -35.24 -20.89 1.24
CA LEU A 365 -34.44 -20.32 0.17
C LEU A 365 -35.29 -19.70 -0.95
N ALA A 366 -36.44 -20.30 -1.27
CA ALA A 366 -37.36 -19.81 -2.29
C ALA A 366 -38.07 -18.51 -1.86
N LYS A 367 -38.35 -18.35 -0.56
CA LYS A 367 -38.92 -17.13 0.01
C LYS A 367 -38.02 -16.66 1.14
N PRO A 368 -37.03 -15.78 0.87
CA PRO A 368 -36.07 -15.33 1.87
C PRO A 368 -36.80 -14.53 2.97
N ARG A 369 -37.25 -15.25 3.99
CA ARG A 369 -37.69 -14.70 5.26
C ARG A 369 -36.49 -14.69 6.21
N VAL A 370 -36.53 -13.80 7.20
CA VAL A 370 -35.54 -13.79 8.29
C VAL A 370 -35.55 -15.18 8.95
N LEU A 371 -34.46 -15.92 8.80
CA LEU A 371 -34.29 -17.23 9.40
C LEU A 371 -33.81 -17.03 10.84
N PRO A 372 -34.54 -17.52 11.86
CA PRO A 372 -34.09 -17.41 13.25
C PRO A 372 -32.76 -18.14 13.48
N GLU A 373 -31.91 -17.62 14.37
CA GLU A 373 -30.57 -18.14 14.66
C GLU A 373 -30.58 -19.63 15.06
N HIS A 374 -31.54 -20.07 15.88
CA HIS A 374 -31.63 -21.48 16.28
C HIS A 374 -31.92 -22.42 15.09
N MET A 375 -32.71 -21.96 14.11
CA MET A 375 -32.98 -22.71 12.88
C MET A 375 -31.76 -22.69 11.96
N PHE A 376 -31.05 -21.57 11.90
CA PHE A 376 -29.79 -21.44 11.20
C PHE A 376 -28.76 -22.46 11.69
N MET A 377 -28.50 -22.52 12.99
CA MET A 377 -27.54 -23.46 13.58
C MET A 377 -27.95 -24.91 13.30
N LYS A 378 -29.24 -25.23 13.39
CA LYS A 378 -29.79 -26.54 13.05
C LYS A 378 -29.54 -26.91 11.59
N TYR A 379 -29.85 -26.02 10.65
CA TYR A 379 -29.67 -26.28 9.21
C TYR A 379 -28.20 -26.29 8.79
N MET A 380 -27.37 -25.43 9.39
CA MET A 380 -25.94 -25.42 9.15
C MET A 380 -25.31 -26.75 9.58
N ALA A 381 -25.59 -27.21 10.80
CA ALA A 381 -25.08 -28.49 11.31
C ALA A 381 -25.57 -29.66 10.45
N PHE A 382 -26.84 -29.64 10.04
CA PHE A 382 -27.43 -30.64 9.16
C PHE A 382 -26.73 -30.70 7.79
N ILE A 383 -26.63 -29.56 7.08
CA ILE A 383 -26.02 -29.52 5.75
C ILE A 383 -24.53 -29.86 5.83
N LYS A 384 -23.82 -29.36 6.84
CA LYS A 384 -22.41 -29.69 7.06
C LYS A 384 -22.22 -31.20 7.27
N GLY A 385 -23.06 -31.82 8.09
CA GLY A 385 -23.05 -33.27 8.29
C GLY A 385 -23.28 -34.08 7.01
N LEU A 386 -24.03 -33.54 6.05
CA LEU A 386 -24.19 -34.16 4.72
C LEU A 386 -22.95 -33.94 3.82
N ILE A 387 -22.37 -32.74 3.84
CA ILE A 387 -21.16 -32.42 3.07
C ILE A 387 -19.97 -33.26 3.55
N ASP A 388 -19.77 -33.40 4.85
CA ASP A 388 -18.66 -34.17 5.44
C ASP A 388 -18.78 -35.68 5.14
N ARG A 389 -19.97 -36.16 4.75
CA ARG A 389 -20.20 -37.55 4.30
C ARG A 389 -20.03 -37.73 2.79
N LEU A 390 -19.84 -36.65 2.04
CA LEU A 390 -19.45 -36.77 0.64
C LEU A 390 -18.00 -37.29 0.59
N PRO A 391 -17.68 -38.26 -0.28
CA PRO A 391 -16.30 -38.67 -0.49
C PRO A 391 -15.46 -37.48 -0.94
N GLU A 392 -14.23 -37.38 -0.43
CA GLU A 392 -13.25 -36.44 -0.95
C GLU A 392 -12.97 -36.80 -2.42
N VAL A 393 -13.18 -35.82 -3.31
CA VAL A 393 -12.96 -35.95 -4.77
C VAL A 393 -11.64 -35.31 -5.14
#